data_AF-A0A0J6EZP3-F1
#
_entry.id   AF-A0A0J6EZP3-F1
#
_cell.length_a   1.000
_cell.length_b   1.000
_cell.length_c   1.000
_cell.angle_alpha   90.00
_cell.angle_beta   90.00
_cell.angle_gamma   90.00
#
_symmetry.space_group_name_H-M   'P 1'
#
loop_
_entity.id
_entity.type
_entity.pdbx_description
1 polymer ?
#
loop_
_entity_poly.entity_id
_entity_poly.type
_entity_poly.pdbx_seq_one_letter_code
_entity_poly.pdbx_strand_id
1 'polypeptide(L)'
;MFGLDDLYTGPRSEKSDAAWEALAGPTSSRNSWSQQGFILVKDWEKYDIAAGWPANGQMKYGISMFHQLHCLAAIRKVFYDMLQGTFDKEKFLAADVNVGSPDFVPNGHGLWHAQHCFNYVRQGLQCAGDMSLEIPTYFNGTPIVVGWNSPHKCRNWDAMWRYAEEHA
;
A
#
# COMPACT_ATOMS: atom_id res chain seq x y z
N MET A 1 -9.24 17.84 2.27
CA MET A 1 -9.81 17.69 0.91
C MET A 1 -8.79 16.98 0.07
N PHE A 2 -9.21 16.10 -0.83
CA PHE A 2 -8.30 15.52 -1.82
C PHE A 2 -8.02 16.51 -2.95
N GLY A 3 -6.86 16.38 -3.57
CA GLY A 3 -6.44 17.25 -4.65
C GLY A 3 -5.12 16.79 -5.27
N LEU A 4 -4.62 17.63 -6.17
CA LEU A 4 -3.35 17.40 -6.85
C LEU A 4 -2.17 17.42 -5.87
N ASP A 5 -1.24 16.52 -6.13
CA ASP A 5 0.09 16.53 -5.56
C ASP A 5 1.09 16.18 -6.66
N ASP A 6 2.05 17.05 -6.93
CA ASP A 6 3.02 16.88 -8.03
C ASP A 6 3.88 15.62 -7.87
N LEU A 7 4.11 15.15 -6.64
CA LEU A 7 4.87 13.93 -6.36
C LEU A 7 4.06 12.68 -6.68
N TYR A 8 2.77 12.70 -6.37
CA TYR A 8 1.90 11.52 -6.48
C TYR A 8 1.07 11.46 -7.77
N THR A 9 0.82 12.61 -8.41
CA THR A 9 0.01 12.73 -9.65
C THR A 9 0.86 12.92 -10.91
N GLY A 10 2.12 13.33 -10.75
CA GLY A 10 3.03 13.60 -11.85
C GLY A 10 3.54 12.34 -12.57
N PRO A 11 4.22 12.52 -13.72
CA PRO A 11 4.87 11.43 -14.41
C PRO A 11 5.95 10.77 -13.54
N ARG A 12 6.27 9.51 -13.85
CA ARG A 12 7.34 8.78 -13.17
C ARG A 12 8.66 9.54 -13.21
N SER A 13 9.28 9.63 -12.05
CA SER A 13 10.63 10.14 -11.81
C SER A 13 11.21 9.44 -10.58
N GLU A 14 12.53 9.48 -10.38
CA GLU A 14 13.16 8.93 -9.17
C GLU A 14 12.54 9.52 -7.90
N LYS A 15 12.24 10.81 -7.90
CA LYS A 15 11.59 11.50 -6.77
C LYS A 15 10.18 10.98 -6.51
N SER A 16 9.38 10.82 -7.56
CA SER A 16 8.02 10.27 -7.44
C SER A 16 8.06 8.82 -6.97
N ASP A 17 8.94 8.00 -7.53
CA ASP A 17 9.10 6.59 -7.14
C ASP A 17 9.50 6.48 -5.67
N ALA A 18 10.49 7.26 -5.21
CA ALA A 18 10.88 7.29 -3.80
C ALA A 18 9.74 7.74 -2.87
N ALA A 19 8.93 8.73 -3.29
CA ALA A 19 7.79 9.20 -2.51
C ALA A 19 6.70 8.13 -2.39
N TRP A 20 6.43 7.36 -3.45
CA TRP A 20 5.50 6.23 -3.43
C TRP A 20 5.99 5.08 -2.57
N GLU A 21 7.27 4.70 -2.68
CA GLU A 21 7.87 3.64 -1.86
C GLU A 21 7.86 4.00 -0.37
N ALA A 22 8.10 5.27 -0.02
CA ALA A 22 8.09 5.72 1.38
C ALA A 22 6.71 5.61 2.06
N LEU A 23 5.61 5.53 1.29
CA LEU A 23 4.27 5.35 1.85
C LEU A 23 4.06 3.96 2.48
N ALA A 24 4.97 3.01 2.27
CA ALA A 24 4.94 1.70 2.92
C ALA A 24 5.27 1.77 4.43
N GLY A 25 5.54 2.97 4.96
CA GLY A 25 5.63 3.26 6.39
C GLY A 25 7.04 3.58 6.86
N PRO A 26 7.19 3.93 8.14
CA PRO A 26 8.51 4.23 8.70
C PRO A 26 9.41 2.99 8.69
N THR A 27 10.71 3.20 8.51
CA THR A 27 11.73 2.14 8.53
C THR A 27 12.18 1.86 9.97
N SER A 28 12.03 0.63 10.45
CA SER A 28 12.49 0.19 11.78
C SER A 28 14.02 0.02 11.88
N SER A 29 14.75 0.06 10.76
CA SER A 29 16.22 0.09 10.74
C SER A 29 16.75 0.64 9.40
N ARG A 30 18.01 1.09 9.38
CA ARG A 30 18.68 1.72 8.21
C ARG A 30 18.83 0.79 6.98
N ASN A 31 18.30 -0.42 7.00
CA ASN A 31 18.64 -1.45 6.04
C ASN A 31 17.64 -2.63 6.09
N SER A 32 16.37 -2.38 5.80
CA SER A 32 15.61 -3.21 4.86
C SER A 32 14.31 -2.55 4.44
N TRP A 33 14.10 -2.41 3.13
CA TRP A 33 12.81 -2.04 2.53
C TRP A 33 11.69 -3.03 2.88
N SER A 34 12.03 -4.24 3.32
CA SER A 34 11.06 -5.30 3.65
C SER A 34 10.40 -5.18 5.03
N GLN A 35 10.72 -4.17 5.84
CA GLN A 35 10.20 -4.03 7.22
C GLN A 35 9.52 -2.69 7.50
N GLN A 36 9.09 -1.97 6.46
CA GLN A 36 8.35 -0.72 6.64
C GLN A 36 6.94 -0.99 7.18
N GLY A 37 6.47 -0.11 8.07
CA GLY A 37 5.09 -0.15 8.58
C GLY A 37 4.79 -1.30 9.56
N PHE A 38 5.81 -1.98 10.07
CA PHE A 38 5.68 -2.95 11.16
C PHE A 38 5.78 -2.26 12.52
N ILE A 39 5.09 -2.83 13.51
CA ILE A 39 5.15 -2.43 14.92
C ILE A 39 5.33 -3.64 15.83
N LEU A 40 5.89 -3.43 17.02
CA LEU A 40 5.98 -4.39 18.11
C LEU A 40 4.81 -4.22 19.08
N VAL A 41 4.04 -5.29 19.28
CA VAL A 41 2.89 -5.32 20.18
C VAL A 41 3.26 -6.13 21.43
N LYS A 42 3.18 -5.50 22.60
CA LYS A 42 3.28 -6.17 23.91
C LYS A 42 1.94 -6.82 24.26
N ASP A 43 2.00 -7.89 25.05
CA ASP A 43 0.81 -8.62 25.54
C ASP A 43 -0.19 -8.91 24.42
N TRP A 44 0.32 -9.32 23.24
CA TRP A 44 -0.50 -9.51 22.04
C TRP A 44 -1.60 -10.55 22.26
N GLU A 45 -1.38 -11.49 23.18
CA GLU A 45 -2.32 -12.52 23.62
C GLU A 45 -3.62 -11.95 24.21
N LYS A 46 -3.64 -10.67 24.60
CA LYS A 46 -4.84 -9.98 25.10
C LYS A 46 -5.79 -9.56 23.98
N TYR A 47 -5.33 -9.56 22.74
CA TYR A 47 -6.15 -9.21 21.58
C TYR A 47 -6.58 -10.49 20.86
N ASP A 48 -7.75 -10.45 20.22
CA ASP A 48 -8.26 -11.56 19.40
C ASP A 48 -7.53 -11.61 18.03
N ILE A 49 -6.22 -11.83 18.10
CA ILE A 49 -5.31 -11.89 16.95
C ILE A 49 -4.37 -13.09 17.10
N ALA A 50 -3.96 -13.66 15.96
CA ALA A 50 -2.94 -14.70 15.93
C ALA A 50 -1.56 -14.15 16.34
N ALA A 51 -0.66 -15.04 16.74
CA ALA A 51 0.73 -14.70 17.02
C ALA A 51 1.39 -14.04 15.80
N GLY A 52 2.04 -12.89 16.02
CA GLY A 52 2.85 -12.22 15.01
C GLY A 52 4.23 -12.85 14.87
N TRP A 53 5.18 -12.08 14.31
CA TRP A 53 6.57 -12.53 14.20
C TRP A 53 7.34 -12.23 15.50
N PRO A 54 7.96 -13.22 16.18
CA PRO A 54 8.70 -12.98 17.42
C PRO A 54 9.90 -12.04 17.22
N ALA A 55 9.95 -10.93 17.96
CA ALA A 55 11.05 -9.97 17.93
C ALA A 55 11.21 -9.30 19.29
N ASN A 56 12.43 -9.33 19.86
CA ASN A 56 12.79 -8.67 21.12
C ASN A 56 11.84 -8.97 22.31
N GLY A 57 11.34 -10.21 22.41
CA GLY A 57 10.39 -10.62 23.47
C GLY A 57 8.97 -10.11 23.27
N GLN A 58 8.66 -9.55 22.09
CA GLN A 58 7.33 -9.11 21.66
C GLN A 58 6.94 -9.79 20.35
N MET A 59 5.73 -9.52 19.87
CA MET A 59 5.29 -9.92 18.54
C MET A 59 5.20 -8.73 17.60
N LYS A 60 5.75 -8.91 16.40
CA LYS A 60 5.76 -7.91 15.34
C LYS A 60 4.59 -8.11 14.39
N TYR A 61 3.92 -7.02 14.06
CA TYR A 61 2.75 -7.00 13.16
C TYR A 61 2.86 -5.86 12.14
N GLY A 62 2.36 -6.07 10.93
CA GLY A 62 2.26 -5.02 9.92
C GLY A 62 0.97 -4.23 10.08
N ILE A 63 1.04 -2.90 9.97
CA ILE A 63 -0.16 -2.06 9.90
C ILE A 63 -0.75 -2.16 8.49
N SER A 64 -2.02 -2.57 8.41
CA SER A 64 -2.70 -2.86 7.14
C SER A 64 -2.65 -1.70 6.13
N MET A 65 -2.87 -0.46 6.59
CA MET A 65 -2.83 0.74 5.74
C MET A 65 -1.50 0.90 4.99
N PHE A 66 -0.37 0.72 5.68
CA PHE A 66 0.95 0.83 5.05
C PHE A 66 1.19 -0.27 4.02
N HIS A 67 0.76 -1.50 4.29
CA HIS A 67 0.83 -2.57 3.31
C HIS A 67 -0.07 -2.29 2.10
N GLN A 68 -1.27 -1.75 2.28
CA GLN A 68 -2.11 -1.34 1.15
C GLN A 68 -1.44 -0.25 0.28
N LEU A 69 -0.74 0.70 0.89
CA LEU A 69 0.02 1.73 0.17
C LEU A 69 1.25 1.14 -0.55
N HIS A 70 1.97 0.21 0.06
CA HIS A 70 3.03 -0.56 -0.59
C HIS A 70 2.51 -1.29 -1.83
N CYS A 71 1.37 -1.99 -1.71
CA CYS A 71 0.72 -2.67 -2.82
C CYS A 71 0.38 -1.70 -3.97
N LEU A 72 -0.14 -0.51 -3.64
CA LEU A 72 -0.47 0.52 -4.62
C LEU A 72 0.79 1.06 -5.34
N ALA A 73 1.88 1.27 -4.60
CA ALA A 73 3.18 1.66 -5.17
C ALA A 73 3.71 0.58 -6.14
N ALA A 74 3.62 -0.70 -5.76
CA ALA A 74 4.01 -1.81 -6.62
C ALA A 74 3.17 -1.90 -7.91
N ILE A 75 1.83 -1.71 -7.82
CA ILE A 75 0.95 -1.65 -9.00
C ILE A 75 1.35 -0.48 -9.92
N ARG A 76 1.58 0.71 -9.33
CA ARG A 76 2.05 1.89 -10.07
C ARG A 76 3.37 1.60 -10.80
N LYS A 77 4.31 0.91 -10.13
CA LYS A 77 5.60 0.53 -10.73
C LYS A 77 5.41 -0.37 -11.95
N VAL A 78 4.58 -1.40 -11.85
CA VAL A 78 4.26 -2.29 -12.99
C VAL A 78 3.66 -1.49 -14.15
N PHE A 79 2.71 -0.60 -13.88
CA PHE A 79 2.09 0.25 -14.90
C PHE A 79 3.12 1.10 -15.67
N TYR A 80 4.04 1.75 -14.98
CA TYR A 80 5.07 2.56 -15.65
C TYR A 80 6.15 1.73 -16.33
N ASP A 81 6.55 0.59 -15.76
CA ASP A 81 7.47 -0.33 -16.44
C ASP A 81 6.86 -0.81 -17.77
N MET A 82 5.54 -1.02 -17.83
CA MET A 82 4.84 -1.36 -19.08
C MET A 82 4.80 -0.18 -20.05
N LEU A 83 4.44 1.03 -19.60
CA LEU A 83 4.40 2.23 -20.45
C LEU A 83 5.77 2.57 -21.07
N GLN A 84 6.85 2.31 -20.34
CA GLN A 84 8.21 2.59 -20.78
C GLN A 84 8.84 1.46 -21.61
N GLY A 85 8.14 0.33 -21.77
CA GLY A 85 8.67 -0.85 -22.48
C GLY A 85 9.79 -1.56 -21.74
N THR A 86 9.98 -1.31 -20.44
CA THR A 86 11.00 -1.95 -19.58
C THR A 86 10.45 -3.16 -18.81
N PHE A 87 9.17 -3.47 -18.98
CA PHE A 87 8.50 -4.59 -18.34
C PHE A 87 8.93 -5.94 -18.94
N ASP A 88 9.61 -6.75 -18.12
CA ASP A 88 9.94 -8.14 -18.45
C ASP A 88 8.76 -9.06 -18.13
N LYS A 89 7.96 -9.34 -19.16
CA LYS A 89 6.78 -10.21 -19.06
C LYS A 89 7.13 -11.63 -18.63
N GLU A 90 8.20 -12.21 -19.16
CA GLU A 90 8.54 -13.61 -18.88
C GLU A 90 8.95 -13.78 -17.43
N LYS A 91 9.81 -12.88 -16.93
CA LYS A 91 10.19 -12.84 -15.52
C LYS A 91 9.00 -12.59 -14.60
N PHE A 92 8.10 -11.68 -14.96
CA PHE A 92 6.92 -11.37 -14.15
C PHE A 92 5.96 -12.56 -14.01
N LEU A 93 5.76 -13.32 -15.10
CA LEU A 93 4.93 -14.52 -15.08
C LEU A 93 5.60 -15.69 -14.33
N ALA A 94 6.92 -15.75 -14.30
CA ALA A 94 7.68 -16.80 -13.62
C ALA A 94 7.99 -16.52 -12.14
N ALA A 95 7.80 -15.30 -11.65
CA ALA A 95 8.25 -14.88 -10.32
C ALA A 95 7.47 -15.50 -9.14
N ASP A 96 6.17 -15.79 -9.30
CA ASP A 96 5.34 -16.40 -8.25
C ASP A 96 4.98 -17.82 -8.65
N VAL A 97 5.72 -18.81 -8.12
CA VAL A 97 5.45 -20.24 -8.34
C VAL A 97 4.64 -20.83 -7.18
N ASN A 98 3.85 -21.88 -7.45
CA ASN A 98 3.09 -22.64 -6.43
C ASN A 98 2.01 -21.87 -5.67
N VAL A 99 1.41 -20.88 -6.31
CA VAL A 99 0.33 -19.98 -5.84
C VAL A 99 -0.88 -20.66 -5.16
N GLY A 100 -1.07 -21.97 -5.32
CA GLY A 100 -2.14 -22.74 -4.68
C GLY A 100 -1.69 -23.66 -3.54
N SER A 101 -0.41 -23.61 -3.15
CA SER A 101 0.13 -24.44 -2.06
C SER A 101 -0.21 -23.87 -0.69
N PRO A 102 -0.51 -24.71 0.33
CA PRO A 102 -0.61 -24.24 1.72
C PRO A 102 0.69 -23.60 2.23
N ASP A 103 1.83 -23.94 1.64
CA ASP A 103 3.15 -23.38 1.97
C ASP A 103 3.58 -22.25 1.01
N PHE A 104 2.63 -21.66 0.27
CA PHE A 104 2.96 -20.60 -0.68
C PHE A 104 3.51 -19.37 0.05
N VAL A 105 4.76 -19.05 -0.25
CA VAL A 105 5.42 -17.82 0.18
C VAL A 105 5.70 -17.00 -1.09
N PRO A 106 5.15 -15.76 -1.20
CA PRO A 106 5.50 -14.86 -2.30
C PRO A 106 7.01 -14.63 -2.31
N ASN A 107 7.67 -14.94 -3.42
CA ASN A 107 9.13 -14.81 -3.57
C ASN A 107 9.52 -13.77 -4.63
N GLY A 108 8.57 -12.93 -5.05
CA GLY A 108 8.78 -11.90 -6.04
C GLY A 108 7.62 -10.91 -6.12
N HIS A 109 7.71 -10.01 -7.10
CA HIS A 109 6.63 -9.09 -7.48
C HIS A 109 6.03 -9.58 -8.80
N GLY A 110 5.63 -10.85 -8.86
CA GLY A 110 5.07 -11.47 -10.05
C GLY A 110 3.58 -11.23 -10.23
N LEU A 111 2.99 -11.95 -11.20
CA LEU A 111 1.57 -11.82 -11.52
C LEU A 111 0.65 -12.11 -10.34
N TRP A 112 0.94 -13.15 -9.55
CA TRP A 112 0.09 -13.45 -8.41
C TRP A 112 0.16 -12.34 -7.37
N HIS A 113 1.35 -11.84 -7.06
CA HIS A 113 1.51 -10.77 -6.09
C HIS A 113 0.76 -9.52 -6.56
N ALA A 114 0.82 -9.17 -7.85
CA ALA A 114 0.01 -8.08 -8.39
C ALA A 114 -1.51 -8.32 -8.23
N GLN A 115 -2.00 -9.54 -8.52
CA GLN A 115 -3.42 -9.90 -8.33
C GLN A 115 -3.84 -9.83 -6.85
N HIS A 116 -3.00 -10.31 -5.94
CA HIS A 116 -3.19 -10.18 -4.50
C HIS A 116 -3.28 -8.71 -4.09
N CYS A 117 -2.32 -7.88 -4.53
CA CYS A 117 -2.31 -6.43 -4.29
C CYS A 117 -3.59 -5.76 -4.75
N PHE A 118 -4.06 -6.04 -5.98
CA PHE A 118 -5.33 -5.50 -6.48
C PHE A 118 -6.51 -5.86 -5.59
N ASN A 119 -6.63 -7.14 -5.21
CA ASN A 119 -7.72 -7.58 -4.37
C ASN A 119 -7.62 -7.04 -2.94
N TYR A 120 -6.42 -6.92 -2.39
CA TYR A 120 -6.18 -6.41 -1.05
C TYR A 120 -6.49 -4.92 -0.93
N VAL A 121 -6.01 -4.09 -1.87
CA VAL A 121 -6.33 -2.66 -1.94
C VAL A 121 -7.84 -2.45 -2.12
N ARG A 122 -8.48 -3.23 -3.01
CA ARG A 122 -9.94 -3.19 -3.19
C ARG A 122 -10.69 -3.48 -1.88
N GLN A 123 -10.31 -4.54 -1.16
CA GLN A 123 -10.92 -4.88 0.14
C GLN A 123 -10.66 -3.80 1.19
N GLY A 124 -9.46 -3.23 1.20
CA GLY A 124 -9.10 -2.12 2.08
C GLY A 124 -9.98 -0.89 1.86
N LEU A 125 -10.18 -0.49 0.59
CA LEU A 125 -11.09 0.61 0.23
C LEU A 125 -12.54 0.34 0.65
N GLN A 126 -13.03 -0.88 0.43
CA GLN A 126 -14.39 -1.27 0.85
C GLN A 126 -14.56 -1.30 2.37
N CYS A 127 -13.54 -1.77 3.09
CA CYS A 127 -13.52 -1.80 4.55
C CYS A 127 -13.46 -0.38 5.14
N ALA A 128 -12.65 0.51 4.54
CA ALA A 128 -12.58 1.92 4.94
C ALA A 128 -13.90 2.65 4.68
N GLY A 129 -14.59 2.34 3.57
CA GLY A 129 -15.96 2.77 3.30
C GLY A 129 -16.14 4.30 3.31
N ASP A 130 -15.34 5.03 2.53
CA ASP A 130 -15.49 6.49 2.43
C ASP A 130 -16.81 6.84 1.73
N MET A 131 -17.79 7.27 2.53
CA MET A 131 -19.14 7.66 2.09
C MET A 131 -19.28 9.18 1.85
N SER A 132 -18.17 9.90 1.73
CA SER A 132 -18.20 11.34 1.44
C SER A 132 -18.85 11.61 0.08
N LEU A 133 -19.70 12.63 0.00
CA LEU A 133 -20.35 13.02 -1.25
C LEU A 133 -19.38 13.81 -2.13
N GLU A 134 -19.14 13.32 -3.34
CA GLU A 134 -18.33 14.01 -4.32
C GLU A 134 -19.15 15.05 -5.11
N ILE A 135 -18.56 16.22 -5.29
CA ILE A 135 -19.16 17.29 -6.10
C ILE A 135 -18.95 16.95 -7.58
N PRO A 136 -20.02 16.83 -8.40
CA PRO A 136 -19.89 16.51 -9.80
C PRO A 136 -19.26 17.67 -10.59
N THR A 137 -18.48 17.32 -11.59
CA THR A 137 -18.02 18.23 -12.64
C THR A 137 -18.58 17.82 -13.99
N TYR A 138 -18.70 18.75 -14.93
CA TYR A 138 -19.26 18.47 -16.26
C TYR A 138 -18.14 18.19 -17.26
N PHE A 139 -18.18 17.01 -17.87
CA PHE A 139 -17.31 16.65 -19.00
C PHE A 139 -18.18 16.35 -20.23
N ASN A 140 -18.02 17.17 -21.28
CA ASN A 140 -18.83 17.10 -22.51
C ASN A 140 -20.35 17.05 -22.25
N GLY A 141 -20.84 17.84 -21.29
CA GLY A 141 -22.26 17.91 -20.92
C GLY A 141 -22.75 16.77 -20.01
N THR A 142 -21.90 15.80 -19.67
CA THR A 142 -22.22 14.69 -18.76
C THR A 142 -21.65 14.96 -17.36
N PRO A 143 -22.44 14.82 -16.28
CA PRO A 143 -21.91 14.90 -14.92
C PRO A 143 -21.02 13.69 -14.62
N ILE A 144 -19.82 13.94 -14.15
CA ILE A 144 -18.85 12.94 -13.69
C ILE A 144 -18.33 13.34 -12.30
N VAL A 145 -17.75 12.40 -11.58
CA VAL A 145 -17.00 12.69 -10.34
C VAL A 145 -15.52 12.42 -10.59
N VAL A 146 -14.65 13.29 -10.06
CA VAL A 146 -13.19 13.21 -10.24
C VAL A 146 -12.44 13.02 -8.92
N GLY A 147 -13.14 12.96 -7.79
CA GLY A 147 -12.53 12.73 -6.47
C GLY A 147 -11.94 13.95 -5.78
N TRP A 148 -11.94 15.14 -6.40
CA TRP A 148 -11.21 16.31 -5.86
C TRP A 148 -12.12 17.37 -5.29
N ASN A 149 -11.56 18.23 -4.43
CA ASN A 149 -12.22 19.38 -3.81
C ASN A 149 -13.53 19.06 -3.06
N SER A 150 -13.77 17.78 -2.79
CA SER A 150 -14.88 17.32 -1.96
C SER A 150 -14.38 17.15 -0.52
N PRO A 151 -15.20 17.47 0.49
CA PRO A 151 -14.83 17.30 1.88
C PRO A 151 -14.83 15.81 2.24
N HIS A 152 -13.70 15.32 2.79
CA HIS A 152 -13.56 13.97 3.32
C HIS A 152 -13.21 14.02 4.81
N LYS A 153 -13.66 13.03 5.58
CA LYS A 153 -13.27 12.86 6.98
C LYS A 153 -12.20 11.79 7.11
N CYS A 154 -10.94 12.21 7.00
CA CYS A 154 -9.80 11.30 7.08
C CYS A 154 -9.38 11.01 8.53
N ARG A 155 -8.71 9.88 8.74
CA ARG A 155 -7.87 9.67 9.93
C ARG A 155 -6.66 10.60 9.85
N ASN A 156 -6.13 11.01 11.00
CA ASN A 156 -4.99 11.91 11.05
C ASN A 156 -3.72 11.16 10.63
N TRP A 157 -3.18 11.49 9.46
CA TRP A 157 -2.00 10.85 8.87
C TRP A 157 -0.78 10.91 9.79
N ASP A 158 -0.42 12.11 10.26
CA ASP A 158 0.76 12.32 11.10
C ASP A 158 0.67 11.56 12.42
N ALA A 159 -0.53 11.45 13.00
CA ALA A 159 -0.75 10.67 14.21
C ALA A 159 -0.53 9.17 13.96
N MET A 160 -1.03 8.64 12.84
CA MET A 160 -0.82 7.23 12.48
C MET A 160 0.66 6.95 12.16
N TRP A 161 1.33 7.88 11.48
CA TRP A 161 2.76 7.76 11.16
C TRP A 161 3.62 7.77 12.43
N ARG A 162 3.45 8.77 13.30
CA ARG A 162 4.19 8.85 14.58
C ARG A 162 3.95 7.63 15.45
N TYR A 163 2.71 7.16 15.53
CA TYR A 163 2.39 5.94 16.28
C TYR A 163 3.21 4.76 15.77
N ALA A 164 3.32 4.59 14.46
CA ALA A 164 4.10 3.51 13.88
C ALA A 164 5.61 3.67 14.14
N GLU A 165 6.15 4.89 14.08
CA GLU A 165 7.56 5.16 14.43
C GLU A 165 7.88 4.83 15.89
N GLU A 166 7.00 5.23 16.82
CA GLU A 166 7.19 5.01 18.26
C GLU A 166 7.13 3.52 18.65
N HIS A 167 6.50 2.69 17.81
CA HIS A 167 6.28 1.28 18.08
C HIS A 167 7.02 0.35 17.10
N ALA A 168 7.88 0.87 16.24
CA ALA A 168 8.59 0.10 15.20
C ALA A 168 9.55 -0.98 15.74
#